data_AF-A0A9Q0NPJ7-F1
#
_entry.id   AF-A0A9Q0NPJ7-F1
#
_cell.length_a   1.000
_cell.length_b   1.000
_cell.length_c   1.000
_cell.angle_alpha   90.00
_cell.angle_beta   90.00
_cell.angle_gamma   90.00
#
_symmetry.space_group_name_H-M   'P 1'
#
loop_
_entity.id
_entity.type
_entity.pdbx_description
1 polymer ?
#
loop_
_entity_poly.entity_id
_entity_poly.type
_entity_poly.pdbx_seq_one_letter_code
_entity_poly.pdbx_strand_id
1 'polypeptide(L)' 'MQEGKTIDGALDEEIKEPCYVDEMSNVFHLGVSCTSTVPSDRPQMKEVLQILQGRSRPLVYGVKNTGREYDSTPLLKN' A
#
# COMPACT_ATOMS: atom_id res chain seq x y z
N MET A 1 -10.19 -17.57 9.17
CA MET A 1 -8.76 -17.67 9.47
C MET A 1 -8.07 -17.99 8.16
N GLN A 2 -7.38 -17.04 7.55
CA GLN A 2 -6.60 -17.31 6.34
C GLN A 2 -5.14 -17.29 6.78
N GLU A 3 -4.59 -18.50 6.92
CA GLU A 3 -3.18 -18.69 7.24
C GLU A 3 -2.32 -17.93 6.25
N GLY A 4 -1.32 -17.25 6.80
CA GLY A 4 -0.35 -16.43 6.08
C GLY A 4 0.45 -17.27 5.11
N LYS A 5 -0.05 -17.39 3.88
CA LYS A 5 0.80 -17.71 2.74
C LYS A 5 1.75 -16.54 2.57
N THR A 6 3.01 -16.78 2.91
CA THR A 6 4.13 -15.90 2.60
C THR A 6 4.05 -15.55 1.12
N ILE A 7 4.18 -14.26 0.78
CA ILE A 7 4.21 -13.80 -0.61
C ILE A 7 5.48 -14.23 -1.36
N ASP A 8 6.33 -15.04 -0.72
CA ASP A 8 7.60 -15.55 -1.21
C ASP A 8 7.51 -16.16 -2.62
N GLY A 9 6.44 -16.90 -2.91
CA GLY A 9 6.20 -17.49 -4.24
C GLY A 9 5.61 -16.53 -5.27
N ALA A 10 5.32 -15.28 -4.90
CA ALA A 10 4.89 -14.22 -5.78
C ALA A 10 6.00 -13.20 -6.06
N LEU A 11 7.14 -13.30 -5.37
CA LEU A 11 8.33 -12.51 -5.66
C LEU A 11 9.03 -13.08 -6.88
N ASP A 12 9.52 -12.19 -7.74
CA ASP A 12 10.31 -12.57 -8.90
C ASP A 12 11.72 -13.00 -8.45
N GLU A 13 12.09 -14.22 -8.77
CA GLU A 13 13.35 -14.86 -8.35
C GLU A 13 14.59 -14.15 -8.93
N GLU A 14 14.47 -13.43 -10.05
CA GLU A 14 15.61 -12.68 -10.62
C GLU A 14 16.00 -11.46 -9.76
N ILE A 15 15.08 -10.95 -8.95
CA ILE A 15 15.26 -9.74 -8.13
C ILE A 15 15.07 -10.00 -6.63
N LYS A 16 14.83 -11.25 -6.23
CA LYS A 16 14.58 -11.63 -4.85
C LYS A 16 15.88 -11.66 -4.06
N GLU A 17 16.04 -10.70 -3.16
CA GLU A 17 17.17 -10.64 -2.24
C GLU A 17 16.72 -10.91 -0.80
N PRO A 18 17.34 -11.87 -0.09
CA PRO A 18 16.92 -12.25 1.27
C PRO A 18 16.86 -11.09 2.27
N CYS A 19 17.71 -10.08 2.12
CA CYS A 19 17.75 -8.89 2.97
C CYS A 19 16.60 -7.90 2.72
N TYR A 20 15.89 -8.02 1.60
CA TYR A 20 14.81 -7.11 1.21
C TYR A 20 13.42 -7.76 1.20
N VAL A 21 13.28 -9.00 1.66
CA VAL A 21 12.01 -9.74 1.60
C VAL A 21 10.88 -8.98 2.29
N ASP A 22 11.16 -8.31 3.41
CA ASP A 22 10.16 -7.53 4.15
C ASP A 22 9.73 -6.28 3.37
N GLU A 23 10.67 -5.54 2.80
CA GLU A 23 10.39 -4.39 1.94
C GLU A 23 9.64 -4.79 0.66
N MET A 24 10.09 -5.86 0.00
CA MET A 24 9.44 -6.42 -1.17
C MET A 24 8.00 -6.85 -0.86
N SER A 25 7.78 -7.43 0.32
CA SER A 25 6.44 -7.78 0.83
C SER A 25 5.56 -6.54 1.02
N ASN A 26 6.09 -5.50 1.64
CA ASN A 26 5.36 -4.25 1.82
C ASN A 26 4.97 -3.61 0.48
N VAL A 27 5.88 -3.58 -0.50
CA VAL A 27 5.62 -3.03 -1.84
C VAL A 27 4.62 -3.89 -2.61
N PHE A 28 4.71 -5.22 -2.50
CA PHE A 28 3.73 -6.14 -3.09
C PHE A 28 2.33 -5.88 -2.57
N HIS A 29 2.16 -5.81 -1.24
CA HIS A 29 0.86 -5.52 -0.62
C HIS A 29 0.32 -4.14 -0.98
N LEU A 30 1.21 -3.14 -1.09
CA LEU A 30 0.85 -1.82 -1.59
C LEU A 30 0.35 -1.87 -3.03
N GLY A 31 1.04 -2.60 -3.92
CA GLY A 31 0.64 -2.80 -5.31
C GLY A 31 -0.75 -3.47 -5.44
N VAL A 32 -1.01 -4.50 -4.63
CA VAL A 32 -2.34 -5.15 -4.57
C VAL A 32 -3.41 -4.14 -4.14
N SER A 33 -3.14 -3.31 -3.14
CA SER A 33 -4.09 -2.29 -2.67
C SER A 33 -4.36 -1.22 -3.73
N CYS A 34 -3.33 -0.75 -4.42
CA CYS A 34 -3.43 0.21 -5.53
C CYS A 34 -4.27 -0.30 -6.72
N THR A 35 -4.32 -1.62 -6.90
CA THR A 35 -5.01 -2.28 -8.02
C THR A 35 -6.38 -2.85 -7.63
N SER A 36 -6.91 -2.51 -6.45
CA SER A 36 -8.24 -2.95 -6.02
C SER A 36 -9.30 -2.67 -7.09
N THR A 37 -10.15 -3.66 -7.33
CA THR A 37 -11.29 -3.56 -8.25
C THR A 37 -12.30 -2.53 -7.77
N VAL A 38 -12.39 -2.33 -6.46
CA VAL A 38 -13.21 -1.29 -5.83
C VAL A 38 -12.40 0.01 -5.77
N PRO A 39 -12.78 1.07 -6.50
CA PRO A 39 -11.98 2.30 -6.55
C PRO A 39 -11.77 2.99 -5.19
N SER A 40 -12.75 2.90 -4.29
CA SER A 40 -12.67 3.48 -2.94
C SER A 40 -11.71 2.75 -1.99
N ASP A 41 -11.33 1.52 -2.32
CA ASP A 41 -10.39 0.73 -1.50
C ASP A 41 -8.93 0.99 -1.91
N ARG A 42 -8.72 1.72 -3.02
CA ARG A 42 -7.38 2.11 -3.45
C ARG A 42 -6.86 3.21 -2.51
N PRO A 43 -5.61 3.11 -2.04
CA PRO A 43 -5.01 4.12 -1.19
C PRO A 43 -4.85 5.45 -1.94
N GLN A 44 -4.85 6.55 -1.19
CA GLN A 44 -4.50 7.84 -1.78
C GLN A 44 -3.03 7.90 -2.14
N MET A 45 -2.66 8.60 -3.20
CA MET A 45 -1.26 8.70 -3.63
C MET A 45 -0.34 9.29 -2.55
N LYS A 46 -0.88 10.15 -1.67
CA LYS A 46 -0.16 10.63 -0.48
C LYS A 46 0.22 9.50 0.48
N GLU A 47 -0.68 8.55 0.72
CA GLU A 47 -0.45 7.38 1.57
C GLU A 47 0.56 6.44 0.90
N VAL A 48 0.41 6.20 -0.41
CA VAL A 48 1.37 5.43 -1.22
C VAL A 48 2.78 5.98 -1.06
N LEU A 49 2.96 7.30 -1.21
CA LEU A 49 4.27 7.95 -1.03
C LEU A 49 4.82 7.83 0.39
N GLN A 50 3.97 7.95 1.41
CA GLN A 50 4.41 7.79 2.80
C GLN A 50 4.91 6.37 3.08
N ILE A 51 4.26 5.35 2.50
CA ILE A 51 4.66 3.95 2.64
C ILE A 51 5.97 3.70 1.90
N LEU A 52 6.09 4.13 0.64
CA LEU A 52 7.32 3.97 -0.15
C LEU A 52 8.53 4.70 0.44
N GLN A 53 8.32 5.81 1.16
CA GLN A 53 9.37 6.53 1.87
C GLN A 53 9.73 5.93 3.23
N GLY A 54 9.09 4.83 3.64
CA GLY A 54 9.29 4.21 4.96
C GLY A 54 8.78 5.08 6.13
N ARG A 55 7.92 6.06 5.85
CA ARG A 55 7.39 7.02 6.84
C ARG A 55 6.10 6.54 7.53
N SER A 56 5.50 5.47 7.00
CA SER A 56 4.31 4.82 7.56
C SER A 56 4.62 3.37 7.92
N ARG A 57 3.96 2.86 8.97
CA ARG A 57 4.04 1.43 9.33
C ARG A 57 3.46 0.57 8.19
N PRO A 58 3.87 -0.72 8.09
CA PRO A 58 3.29 -1.66 7.13
C PRO A 58 1.76 -1.60 7.16
N LEU A 59 1.15 -1.68 5.97
CA LEU A 59 -0.31 -1.71 5.84
C LEU A 59 -0.85 -2.94 6.59
N VAL A 60 -1.31 -2.76 7.82
CA VAL A 60 -2.00 -3.82 8.55
C VAL A 60 -3.34 -4.05 7.86
N TYR A 61 -3.45 -5.20 7.21
CA TYR A 61 -4.67 -5.62 6.53
C TYR A 61 -5.83 -5.67 7.53
N GLY A 62 -6.81 -4.79 7.38
CA GLY A 62 -8.06 -4.78 8.16
C GLY A 62 -8.37 -3.52 8.97
N VAL A 63 -7.49 -2.52 9.05
CA VAL A 63 -7.81 -1.25 9.72
C VAL A 63 -8.08 -0.17 8.67
N LYS A 64 -9.36 0.15 8.49
CA LYS A 64 -9.80 1.36 7.78
C LYS A 64 -9.36 2.54 8.65
N ASN A 65 -8.29 3.21 8.28
CA ASN A 65 -7.92 4.45 8.96
C ASN A 65 -8.86 5.54 8.49
N THR A 66 -10.06 5.59 9.08
CA THR A 66 -10.99 6.71 8.90
C THR A 66 -10.37 7.95 9.51
N GLY A 67 -10.11 8.96 8.68
CA GLY A 67 -10.06 10.34 9.12
C GLY A 67 -8.69 11.00 8.97
N ARG A 68 -8.48 11.66 7.83
CA ARG A 68 -8.44 13.13 7.79
C ARG A 68 -9.03 13.60 6.46
N GLU A 69 -10.30 13.98 6.53
CA GLU A 69 -10.95 14.83 5.54
C GLU A 69 -10.10 16.09 5.41
N TYR A 70 -9.42 16.26 4.27
CA TYR A 70 -8.80 17.53 3.92
C TYR A 70 -9.74 18.21 2.93
N ASP A 71 -10.25 19.35 3.35
CA ASP A 71 -11.07 20.25 2.54
C ASP A 71 -10.30 20.60 1.26
N SER A 72 -10.74 20.03 0.14
CA SER A 72 -10.18 20.34 -1.17
C SER A 72 -10.81 21.64 -1.63
N THR A 73 -10.13 22.76 -1.38
CA THR A 73 -10.50 24.06 -1.93
C THR A 73 -10.48 23.95 -3.46
N PRO A 74 -11.57 24.32 -4.19
CA PRO A 74 -11.59 24.14 -5.63
C PRO A 74 -10.61 25.10 -6.31
N LEU A 75 -9.71 24.52 -7.11
CA LEU A 75 -8.70 25.20 -7.94
C LEU A 75 -9.31 25.89 -9.17
N LEU A 76 -10.50 26.48 -9.04
CA LEU A 76 -11.11 27.23 -10.14
C LEU A 76 -11.67 28.53 -9.58
N LYS A 77 -10.87 29.58 -9.69
CA LYS A 77 -11.32 30.96 -9.58
C LYS A 77 -11.23 31.55 -10.98
N ASN A 78 -12.36 31.50 -11.69
CA ASN A 78 -12.57 32.32 -12.89
C ASN A 78 -12.71 33.79 -12.49
#